data_AF-A0A6N8B015-F1
#
_entry.id   AF-A0A6N8B015-F1
#
_cell.length_a   1.000
_cell.length_b   1.000
_cell.length_c   1.000
_cell.angle_alpha   90.00
_cell.angle_beta   90.00
_cell.angle_gamma   90.00
#
_symmetry.space_group_name_H-M   'P 1'
#
loop_
_entity.id
_entity.type
_entity.pdbx_description
1 polymer ?
#
loop_
_entity_poly.entity_id
_entity_poly.type
_entity_poly.pdbx_seq_one_letter_code
_entity_poly.pdbx_strand_id
1 'polypeptide(L)'
;MAFKRHPSELAKFIQNAKGENCVRARLWYAMRVLRSFTVSDLLAVAEIENRRTTSSFLNTLARAGFLVARRGNRGRREETSFRLARNSGPQCPAVLRNGAAVWDFNTNTEHPVK
;
A
#
# COMPACT_ATOMS: atom_id res chain seq x y z
N MET A 1 -28.59 -20.84 15.57
CA MET A 1 -27.57 -20.80 16.63
C MET A 1 -26.50 -19.79 16.23
N ALA A 2 -26.46 -18.64 16.90
CA ALA A 2 -25.60 -17.51 16.56
C ALA A 2 -24.19 -17.69 17.15
N PHE A 3 -23.22 -18.04 16.31
CA PHE A 3 -21.82 -18.09 16.71
C PHE A 3 -21.27 -16.66 16.84
N LYS A 4 -21.32 -16.13 18.07
CA LYS A 4 -20.61 -14.90 18.47
C LYS A 4 -19.11 -15.12 18.29
N ARG A 5 -18.55 -14.70 17.15
CA ARG A 5 -17.11 -14.72 16.91
C ARG A 5 -16.46 -13.56 17.66
N HIS A 6 -15.64 -13.90 18.65
CA HIS A 6 -14.92 -12.96 19.51
C HIS A 6 -13.80 -12.23 18.72
N PRO A 7 -13.64 -10.90 18.85
CA PRO A 7 -12.74 -10.08 18.03
C PRO A 7 -11.24 -10.45 18.14
N SER A 8 -10.84 -11.21 19.16
CA SER A 8 -9.45 -11.66 19.34
C SER A 8 -9.04 -12.84 18.44
N GLU A 9 -9.98 -13.61 17.91
CA GLU A 9 -9.67 -14.71 16.98
C GLU A 9 -9.31 -14.18 15.59
N LEU A 10 -9.95 -13.08 15.17
CA LEU A 10 -9.59 -12.38 13.93
C LEU A 10 -8.18 -11.79 14.02
N ALA A 11 -7.77 -11.29 15.19
CA ALA A 11 -6.41 -10.81 15.41
C ALA A 11 -5.36 -11.93 15.31
N LYS A 12 -5.69 -13.16 15.68
CA LYS A 12 -4.78 -14.32 15.55
C LYS A 12 -4.66 -14.81 14.11
N PHE A 13 -5.74 -14.80 13.31
CA PHE A 13 -5.66 -15.04 11.87
C PHE A 13 -4.93 -13.91 11.12
N ILE A 14 -5.04 -12.66 11.58
CA ILE A 14 -4.29 -11.51 11.03
C ILE A 14 -2.82 -11.53 11.48
N GLN A 15 -2.50 -12.06 12.67
CA GLN A 15 -1.13 -12.21 13.16
C GLN A 15 -0.37 -13.39 12.54
N ASN A 16 -1.05 -14.47 12.13
CA ASN A 16 -0.41 -15.65 11.53
C ASN A 16 -0.18 -15.52 10.00
N ALA A 17 -0.54 -14.37 9.41
CA ALA A 17 -0.17 -13.98 8.05
C ALA A 17 0.81 -12.79 8.03
N LYS A 18 1.40 -12.46 9.19
CA LYS A 18 2.47 -11.47 9.33
C LYS A 18 3.81 -12.13 9.01
N GLY A 19 4.55 -11.60 8.05
CA GLY A 19 6.00 -11.72 8.07
C GLY A 19 6.66 -11.68 6.71
N GLU A 20 6.38 -12.64 5.84
CA GLU A 20 7.31 -12.99 4.76
C GLU A 20 6.49 -13.31 3.49
N ASN A 21 6.74 -12.60 2.38
CA ASN A 21 6.28 -12.92 1.01
C ASN A 21 4.95 -12.37 0.44
N CYS A 22 4.20 -11.47 1.10
CA CYS A 22 3.11 -10.79 0.38
C CYS A 22 3.63 -9.56 -0.41
N VAL A 23 3.40 -9.56 -1.74
CA VAL A 23 3.87 -8.54 -2.69
C VAL A 23 3.62 -7.10 -2.21
N ARG A 24 2.45 -6.84 -1.62
CA ARG A 24 2.08 -5.51 -1.10
C ARG A 24 2.88 -5.09 0.14
N ALA A 25 3.23 -6.02 1.03
CA ALA A 25 4.09 -5.70 2.17
C ALA A 25 5.52 -5.37 1.73
N ARG A 26 6.06 -6.10 0.73
CA ARG A 26 7.37 -5.78 0.13
C ARG A 26 7.37 -4.38 -0.48
N LEU A 27 6.33 -4.05 -1.26
CA LEU A 27 6.14 -2.70 -1.79
C LEU A 27 6.07 -1.67 -0.66
N TRP A 28 5.24 -1.89 0.37
CA TRP A 28 5.10 -0.94 1.48
C TRP A 28 6.41 -0.72 2.24
N TYR A 29 7.17 -1.79 2.47
CA TYR A 29 8.50 -1.70 3.06
C TYR A 29 9.43 -0.84 2.19
N ALA A 30 9.51 -1.13 0.89
CA ALA A 30 10.32 -0.38 -0.06
C ALA A 30 9.92 1.11 -0.10
N MET A 31 8.62 1.43 -0.08
CA MET A 31 8.13 2.82 -0.02
C MET A 31 8.61 3.55 1.23
N ARG A 32 8.62 2.86 2.39
CA ARG A 32 9.07 3.43 3.67
C ARG A 32 10.58 3.65 3.71
N VAL A 33 11.36 2.80 3.05
CA VAL A 33 12.81 2.96 2.92
C VAL A 33 13.14 4.11 1.96
N LEU A 34 12.57 4.10 0.75
CA LEU A 34 12.91 5.05 -0.30
C LEU A 34 12.37 6.47 -0.05
N ARG A 35 11.21 6.60 0.60
CA ARG A 35 10.47 7.87 0.88
C ARG A 35 10.00 8.64 -0.35
N SER A 36 10.80 8.70 -1.40
CA SER A 36 10.52 9.27 -2.72
C SER A 36 11.02 8.29 -3.77
N PHE A 37 10.17 7.93 -4.74
CA PHE A 37 10.48 6.84 -5.68
C PHE A 37 9.61 6.94 -6.94
N THR A 38 10.05 6.31 -8.01
CA THR A 38 9.24 5.98 -9.18
C THR A 38 8.66 4.57 -9.08
N VAL A 39 7.81 4.18 -10.03
CA VAL A 39 7.34 2.79 -10.10
C VAL A 39 8.50 1.85 -10.39
N SER A 40 9.43 2.25 -11.28
CA SER A 40 10.61 1.46 -11.63
C SER A 40 11.52 1.20 -10.43
N ASP A 41 11.76 2.22 -9.59
CA ASP A 41 12.57 2.07 -8.36
C ASP A 41 11.94 1.05 -7.40
N LEU A 42 10.62 1.10 -7.24
CA LEU A 42 9.90 0.17 -6.37
C LEU A 42 9.95 -1.27 -6.89
N LEU A 43 9.78 -1.47 -8.19
CA LEU A 43 9.83 -2.81 -8.79
C LEU A 43 11.21 -3.44 -8.62
N ALA A 44 12.27 -2.64 -8.77
CA ALA A 44 13.65 -3.09 -8.56
C ALA A 44 13.91 -3.47 -7.09
N VAL A 45 13.56 -2.59 -6.14
CA VAL A 45 13.83 -2.81 -4.70
C VAL A 45 12.95 -3.90 -4.11
N ALA A 46 11.69 -4.01 -4.55
CA ALA A 46 10.77 -5.03 -4.04
C ALA A 46 10.83 -6.34 -4.83
N GLU A 47 11.69 -6.45 -5.85
CA GLU A 47 11.83 -7.58 -6.78
C GLU A 47 10.47 -8.07 -7.30
N ILE A 48 9.71 -7.15 -7.88
CA ILE A 48 8.38 -7.41 -8.45
C ILE A 48 8.40 -7.04 -9.92
N GLU A 49 7.83 -7.90 -10.75
CA GLU A 49 7.78 -7.66 -12.20
C GLU A 49 6.46 -6.99 -12.64
N ASN A 50 5.40 -7.15 -11.86
CA ASN A 50 4.07 -6.68 -12.24
C ASN A 50 3.90 -5.16 -12.05
N ARG A 51 4.32 -4.40 -13.06
CA ARG A 51 4.18 -2.94 -13.12
C ARG A 51 2.74 -2.46 -13.05
N ARG A 52 1.80 -3.14 -13.74
CA ARG A 52 0.39 -2.72 -13.83
C ARG A 52 -0.29 -2.77 -12.46
N THR A 53 -0.15 -3.90 -11.76
CA THR A 53 -0.73 -4.09 -10.42
C THR A 53 -0.10 -3.12 -9.41
N THR A 54 1.23 -2.93 -9.48
CA THR A 54 1.93 -1.98 -8.62
C THR A 54 1.44 -0.55 -8.85
N SER A 55 1.32 -0.13 -10.11
CA SER A 55 0.84 1.20 -10.46
C SER A 55 -0.60 1.44 -10.00
N SER A 56 -1.49 0.44 -10.17
CA SER A 56 -2.86 0.52 -9.68
C SER A 56 -2.90 0.65 -8.15
N PHE A 57 -2.08 -0.11 -7.44
CA PHE A 57 -2.01 -0.04 -5.97
C PHE A 57 -1.49 1.32 -5.49
N LEU A 58 -0.42 1.85 -6.09
CA LEU A 58 0.12 3.17 -5.78
C LEU A 58 -0.89 4.28 -6.02
N ASN A 59 -1.65 4.21 -7.12
CA ASN A 59 -2.70 5.18 -7.42
C ASN A 59 -3.82 5.14 -6.36
N THR A 60 -4.24 3.96 -5.92
CA THR A 60 -5.23 3.84 -4.83
C THR A 60 -4.70 4.45 -3.53
N LEU A 61 -3.45 4.17 -3.17
CA LEU A 61 -2.82 4.77 -1.98
C LEU A 61 -2.67 6.29 -2.08
N ALA A 62 -2.34 6.81 -3.26
CA ALA A 62 -2.25 8.25 -3.50
C ALA A 62 -3.61 8.93 -3.32
N ARG A 63 -4.67 8.36 -3.90
CA ARG A 63 -6.05 8.85 -3.75
C ARG A 63 -6.60 8.73 -2.33
N ALA A 64 -6.12 7.77 -1.55
CA ALA A 64 -6.40 7.65 -0.12
C ALA A 64 -5.53 8.59 0.77
N GLY A 65 -4.60 9.35 0.19
CA GLY A 65 -3.74 10.30 0.90
C GLY A 65 -2.52 9.68 1.60
N PHE A 66 -2.15 8.44 1.28
CA PHE A 66 -0.91 7.83 1.76
C PHE A 66 0.32 8.29 0.99
N LEU A 67 0.13 8.56 -0.31
CA LEU A 67 1.18 9.00 -1.21
C LEU A 67 0.80 10.33 -1.86
N VAL A 68 1.82 11.12 -2.20
CA VAL A 68 1.68 12.29 -3.06
C VAL A 68 2.31 11.96 -4.40
N ALA A 69 1.53 12.00 -5.48
CA ALA A 69 2.00 11.76 -6.84
C ALA A 69 2.41 13.08 -7.50
N ARG A 70 3.60 13.12 -8.08
CA ARG A 70 4.07 14.19 -8.94
C ARG A 70 4.22 13.65 -10.35
N ARG A 71 3.33 14.10 -11.25
CA ARG A 71 3.36 13.69 -12.65
C ARG A 71 4.71 14.07 -13.28
N GLY A 72 5.35 13.10 -13.90
CA GLY A 72 6.53 13.33 -14.71
C GLY A 72 6.16 14.06 -16.00
N ASN A 73 7.14 14.75 -16.59
CA ASN A 73 6.98 15.36 -17.90
C ASN A 73 7.02 14.31 -19.01
N ARG A 74 5.87 14.09 -19.67
CA ARG A 74 5.75 13.14 -20.79
C ARG A 74 6.67 13.49 -21.96
N GLY A 75 6.90 14.78 -22.24
CA GLY A 75 7.80 15.23 -23.30
C GLY A 75 9.26 14.94 -23.02
N ARG A 76 9.64 14.80 -21.75
CA ARG A 76 11.00 14.45 -21.31
C ARG A 76 11.17 12.97 -20.92
N ARG A 77 10.14 12.14 -21.18
CA ARG A 77 10.08 10.73 -20.76
C ARG A 77 10.31 10.53 -19.24
N GLU A 78 9.94 11.52 -18.44
CA GLU A 78 10.05 11.44 -16.99
C GLU A 78 8.90 10.60 -16.43
N GLU A 79 9.22 9.65 -15.55
CA GLU A 79 8.21 8.87 -14.85
C GLU A 79 7.48 9.70 -13.78
N THR A 80 6.26 9.27 -13.45
CA THR A 80 5.57 9.81 -12.27
C THR A 80 6.32 9.38 -11.02
N SER A 81 6.71 10.36 -10.21
CA SER A 81 7.32 10.13 -8.91
C SER A 81 6.25 10.16 -7.82
N PHE A 82 6.46 9.38 -6.79
CA PHE A 82 5.61 9.28 -5.62
C PHE A 82 6.44 9.61 -4.39
N ARG A 83 5.83 10.32 -3.43
CA ARG A 83 6.39 10.56 -2.11
C ARG A 83 5.48 9.98 -1.05
N LEU A 84 6.06 9.29 -0.07
CA LEU A 84 5.33 8.82 1.10
C LEU A 84 4.90 10.01 1.96
N ALA A 85 3.60 10.27 2.01
CA ALA A 85 3.02 11.35 2.79
C ALA A 85 2.54 10.90 4.17
N ARG A 86 2.04 9.67 4.28
CA ARG A 86 1.59 9.07 5.53
C ARG A 86 2.35 7.77 5.79
N ASN A 87 3.18 7.76 6.82
CA ASN A 87 3.88 6.58 7.30
C ASN A 87 3.24 6.14 8.62
N SER A 88 2.17 5.36 8.55
CA SER A 88 1.39 4.94 9.73
C SER A 88 2.00 3.78 10.50
N GLY A 89 2.93 3.02 9.91
CA GLY A 89 3.63 1.95 10.60
C GLY A 89 4.10 0.81 9.70
N PRO A 90 4.58 -0.30 10.30
CA PRO A 90 5.13 -1.43 9.57
C PRO A 90 4.06 -2.27 8.85
N GLN A 91 2.80 -2.27 9.31
CA GLN A 91 1.76 -3.03 8.64
C GLN A 91 1.32 -2.33 7.37
N CYS A 92 1.31 -3.07 6.26
CA CYS A 92 0.84 -2.54 4.98
C CYS A 92 -0.65 -2.24 5.04
N PRO A 93 -1.10 -1.04 4.64
CA PRO A 93 -2.52 -0.75 4.51
C PRO A 93 -3.17 -1.67 3.46
N ALA A 94 -4.42 -2.10 3.71
CA ALA A 94 -5.18 -2.95 2.79
C ALA A 94 -6.13 -2.13 1.93
N VAL A 95 -6.19 -2.44 0.63
CA VAL A 95 -7.22 -1.89 -0.26
C VAL A 95 -8.51 -2.68 -0.08
N LEU A 96 -9.60 -1.98 0.22
CA LEU A 96 -10.94 -2.54 0.40
C LEU A 96 -11.85 -2.17 -0.77
N ARG A 97 -12.96 -2.92 -0.91
CA ARG A 97 -14.10 -2.59 -1.79
C ARG A 97 -13.64 -2.17 -3.20
N ASN A 98 -12.81 -2.99 -3.83
CA ASN A 98 -12.24 -2.76 -5.17
C ASN A 98 -11.58 -1.38 -5.36
N GLY A 99 -10.95 -0.83 -4.32
CA GLY A 99 -10.27 0.46 -4.39
C GLY A 99 -11.14 1.65 -4.00
N ALA A 100 -12.30 1.45 -3.37
CA ALA A 100 -13.11 2.53 -2.82
C ALA A 100 -12.61 3.04 -1.45
N ALA A 101 -11.84 2.21 -0.72
CA ALA A 101 -11.23 2.61 0.55
C ALA A 101 -9.92 1.87 0.83
N VAL A 102 -9.15 2.42 1.76
CA VAL A 102 -7.91 1.85 2.27
C VAL A 102 -8.01 1.73 3.78
N TRP A 103 -7.83 0.53 4.30
CA TRP A 103 -7.79 0.25 5.73
C TRP A 103 -6.36 0.31 6.25
N ASP A 104 -6.13 1.12 7.29
CA ASP A 104 -4.86 1.18 7.98
C ASP A 104 -4.89 0.31 9.24
N PHE A 105 -4.11 -0.77 9.25
CA PHE A 105 -4.02 -1.66 10.41
C PHE A 105 -3.24 -1.07 11.58
N ASN A 106 -2.36 -0.09 11.34
CA ASN A 106 -1.54 0.49 12.41
C ASN A 106 -2.36 1.48 13.24
N THR A 107 -3.24 2.25 12.59
CA THR A 107 -4.10 3.25 13.24
C THR A 107 -5.54 2.78 13.43
N ASN A 108 -5.91 1.62 12.87
CA ASN A 108 -7.28 1.09 12.83
C ASN A 108 -8.30 2.10 12.26
N THR A 109 -7.89 2.83 11.22
CA THR A 109 -8.72 3.83 10.56
C THR A 109 -8.95 3.49 9.09
N GLU A 110 -10.16 3.78 8.61
CA GLU A 110 -10.49 3.68 7.20
C GLU A 110 -10.26 5.02 6.49
N HIS A 111 -9.64 4.97 5.31
CA HIS A 111 -9.40 6.11 4.44
C HIS A 111 -10.19 5.94 3.14
N PRO A 112 -11.21 6.77 2.87
CA PRO A 112 -11.94 6.72 1.62
C PRO A 112 -11.05 7.19 0.47
N VAL A 113 -11.16 6.52 -0.68
CA VAL A 113 -10.47 6.88 -1.91
C VAL A 113 -11.32 7.89 -2.66
N LYS A 114 -10.86 9.14 -2.77
CA LYS A 114 -11.53 10.20 -3.54
C LYS A 114 -11.13 10.13 -5.02
#